data_AF-A0A1T4Q7M0-F1
#
_entry.id   AF-A0A1T4Q7M0-F1
#
_cell.length_a   1.000
_cell.length_b   1.000
_cell.length_c   1.000
_cell.angle_alpha   90.00
_cell.angle_beta   90.00
_cell.angle_gamma   90.00
#
_symmetry.space_group_name_H-M   'P 1'
#
loop_
_entity.id
_entity.type
_entity.pdbx_description
1 polymer ?
#
loop_
_entity_poly.entity_id
_entity_poly.type
_entity_poly.pdbx_seq_one_letter_code
_entity_poly.pdbx_strand_id
1 'polypeptide(L)'
;MKIKNYSGSYPSFDSKVITDFISKSFLRKYGIEEQNYKEMLESLSSEAITFLGMKIHKDLELEEKEFNLLRSLYVQYSLFSKMENEEIAQDKMDLLIGTINSINSRYKKELEENNSFIGIGVY
;
A
#
# COMPACT_ATOMS: atom_id res chain seq x y z
N MET A 1 24.46 10.71 -6.62
CA MET A 1 23.33 9.76 -6.47
C MET A 1 22.09 10.58 -6.11
N LYS A 2 21.25 10.94 -7.10
CA LYS A 2 20.04 11.74 -6.86
C LYS A 2 18.87 10.80 -6.65
N ILE A 3 18.42 10.65 -5.40
CA ILE A 3 17.11 10.08 -5.08
C ILE A 3 16.11 11.12 -5.57
N LYS A 4 15.41 10.86 -6.69
CA LYS A 4 14.25 11.67 -7.07
C LYS A 4 13.18 11.38 -6.03
N ASN A 5 13.09 12.25 -5.04
CA ASN A 5 11.98 12.29 -4.11
C ASN A 5 10.71 12.57 -4.92
N TYR A 6 9.73 11.66 -4.81
CA TYR A 6 8.38 11.89 -5.29
C TYR A 6 7.88 13.23 -4.70
N SER A 7 7.60 14.19 -5.57
CA SER A 7 7.09 15.52 -5.22
C SER A 7 5.57 15.64 -5.39
N GLY A 8 4.87 14.52 -5.62
CA GLY A 8 3.41 14.48 -5.64
C GLY A 8 2.86 14.34 -4.22
N SER A 9 1.97 15.24 -3.81
CA SER A 9 1.19 15.06 -2.58
C SER A 9 0.48 13.71 -2.64
N TYR A 10 0.81 12.82 -1.70
CA TYR A 10 0.05 11.58 -1.55
C TYR A 10 -1.42 11.92 -1.27
N PRO A 11 -2.37 11.21 -1.89
CA PRO A 11 -3.78 11.39 -1.58
C PRO A 11 -4.04 11.22 -0.08
N SER A 12 -4.91 12.08 0.46
CA SER A 12 -5.26 12.07 1.87
C SER A 12 -5.84 10.71 2.24
N PHE A 13 -5.35 10.13 3.34
CA PHE A 13 -5.87 8.86 3.84
C PHE A 13 -7.31 9.04 4.30
N ASP A 14 -8.25 8.34 3.69
CA ASP A 14 -9.56 8.20 4.29
C ASP A 14 -9.48 7.13 5.39
N SER A 15 -9.11 7.56 6.59
CA SER A 15 -9.03 6.70 7.78
C SER A 15 -10.38 6.05 8.09
N LYS A 16 -11.50 6.60 7.62
CA LYS A 16 -12.85 6.12 7.90
C LYS A 16 -13.07 4.70 7.36
N VAL A 17 -12.48 4.36 6.20
CA VAL A 17 -12.61 3.01 5.60
C VAL A 17 -11.95 1.92 6.46
N ILE A 18 -10.82 2.22 7.11
CA ILE A 18 -10.16 1.26 8.02
C ILE A 18 -10.79 1.30 9.41
N THR A 19 -11.21 2.48 9.86
CA THR A 19 -11.91 2.63 11.14
C THR A 19 -13.25 1.88 11.14
N ASP A 20 -13.94 1.82 10.00
CA ASP A 20 -15.17 1.04 9.85
C ASP A 20 -14.90 -0.47 9.80
N PHE A 21 -13.77 -0.89 9.23
CA PHE A 21 -13.36 -2.30 9.23
C PHE A 21 -13.03 -2.80 10.65
N ILE A 22 -12.58 -1.89 11.52
CA ILE A 22 -12.09 -2.23 12.86
C ILE A 22 -13.02 -1.65 13.91
N SER A 23 -14.02 -2.46 14.23
CA SER A 23 -15.05 -2.11 15.20
C SER A 23 -14.47 -1.61 16.55
N LYS A 24 -15.17 -0.67 17.19
CA LYS A 24 -14.80 -0.18 18.54
C LYS A 24 -14.71 -1.32 19.57
N SER A 25 -15.47 -2.39 19.41
CA SER A 25 -15.39 -3.60 20.25
C SER A 25 -14.06 -4.34 20.06
N PHE A 26 -13.53 -4.36 18.83
CA PHE A 26 -12.21 -4.92 18.54
C PHE A 26 -11.10 -4.09 19.19
N LEU A 27 -11.14 -2.76 19.08
CA LEU A 27 -10.16 -1.89 19.76
C LEU A 27 -10.15 -2.08 21.27
N ARG A 28 -11.34 -2.17 21.89
CA ARG A 28 -11.48 -2.43 23.33
C ARG A 28 -10.94 -3.79 23.75
N LYS A 29 -11.10 -4.83 22.92
CA LYS A 29 -10.56 -6.18 23.19
C LYS A 29 -9.04 -6.17 23.37
N TYR A 30 -8.35 -5.27 22.68
CA TYR A 30 -6.91 -5.10 22.74
C TYR A 30 -6.45 -3.93 23.63
N GLY A 31 -7.36 -3.34 24.41
CA GLY A 31 -7.04 -2.24 25.33
C GLY A 31 -6.59 -0.95 24.64
N ILE A 32 -6.92 -0.76 23.36
CA ILE A 32 -6.51 0.43 22.60
C ILE A 32 -7.58 1.51 22.75
N GLU A 33 -7.19 2.67 23.32
CA GLU A 33 -8.04 3.85 23.37
C GLU A 33 -8.22 4.48 21.97
N GLU A 34 -9.38 5.08 21.70
CA GLU A 34 -9.75 5.58 20.37
C GLU A 34 -8.80 6.68 19.85
N GLN A 35 -8.28 7.52 20.74
CA GLN A 35 -7.28 8.55 20.39
C GLN A 35 -5.93 7.93 20.01
N ASN A 36 -5.45 6.98 20.82
CA ASN A 36 -4.20 6.25 20.55
C ASN A 36 -4.31 5.42 19.27
N TYR A 37 -5.50 4.93 18.94
CA TYR A 37 -5.77 4.23 17.70
C TYR A 37 -5.62 5.15 16.47
N LYS A 38 -6.14 6.38 16.52
CA LYS A 38 -6.03 7.33 15.42
C LYS A 38 -4.58 7.71 15.14
N GLU A 39 -3.81 8.02 16.17
CA GLU A 39 -2.37 8.33 16.06
C GLU A 39 -1.58 7.14 15.52
N MET A 40 -1.91 5.93 15.97
CA MET A 40 -1.33 4.71 15.44
C MET A 40 -1.65 4.52 13.95
N LEU A 41 -2.89 4.75 13.52
CA LEU A 41 -3.26 4.67 12.10
C LEU A 41 -2.50 5.69 11.25
N GLU A 42 -2.31 6.91 11.75
CA GLU A 42 -1.52 7.94 11.05
C GLU A 42 -0.05 7.53 10.92
N SER A 43 0.55 6.98 11.98
CA SER A 43 1.93 6.45 11.94
C SER A 43 2.06 5.29 10.95
N LEU A 44 1.21 4.26 11.08
CA LEU A 44 1.22 3.10 10.19
C LEU A 44 0.97 3.48 8.73
N SER A 45 0.14 4.49 8.53
CA SER A 45 -0.12 5.04 7.22
C SER A 45 1.11 5.74 6.62
N SER A 46 1.94 6.39 7.42
CA SER A 46 3.19 7.01 6.95
C SER A 46 4.24 5.95 6.61
N GLU A 47 4.32 4.90 7.44
CA GLU A 47 5.14 3.72 7.18
C GLU A 47 4.72 3.03 5.88
N ALA A 48 3.42 2.89 5.63
CA ALA A 48 2.88 2.32 4.41
C ALA A 48 3.39 3.05 3.16
N ILE A 49 3.37 4.39 3.18
CA ILE A 49 3.87 5.20 2.06
C ILE A 49 5.33 4.88 1.76
N THR A 50 6.16 4.82 2.81
CA THR A 50 7.59 4.51 2.68
C THR A 50 7.80 3.10 2.14
N PHE A 51 7.10 2.12 2.70
CA PHE A 51 7.17 0.72 2.26
C PHE A 51 6.77 0.57 0.79
N LEU A 52 5.65 1.18 0.38
CA LEU A 52 5.13 1.13 -0.97
C LEU A 52 6.11 1.79 -1.96
N GLY A 53 6.65 2.95 -1.63
CA GLY A 53 7.64 3.64 -2.47
C GLY A 53 8.94 2.85 -2.69
N MET A 54 9.27 1.90 -1.81
CA MET A 54 10.41 1.00 -1.99
C MET A 54 10.09 -0.23 -2.88
N LYS A 55 8.82 -0.59 -3.01
CA LYS A 55 8.39 -1.85 -3.65
C LYS A 55 7.76 -1.66 -5.03
N ILE A 56 7.14 -0.50 -5.27
CA ILE A 56 6.54 -0.15 -6.56
C ILE A 56 7.62 0.36 -7.52
N HIS A 57 7.47 0.10 -8.82
CA HIS A 57 8.37 0.62 -9.84
C HIS A 57 8.42 2.16 -9.78
N LYS A 58 9.64 2.74 -9.81
CA LYS A 58 9.84 4.19 -9.60
C LYS A 58 9.24 5.11 -10.66
N ASP A 59 8.96 4.55 -11.83
CA ASP A 59 8.41 5.27 -12.98
C ASP A 59 6.93 4.91 -13.19
N LEU A 60 6.35 4.12 -12.28
CA LEU A 60 4.94 3.75 -12.28
C LEU A 60 4.16 4.76 -11.43
N GLU A 61 3.18 5.41 -12.06
CA GLU A 61 2.18 6.21 -11.37
C GLU A 61 0.97 5.32 -11.08
N LEU A 62 0.60 5.23 -9.80
CA LEU A 62 -0.58 4.48 -9.39
C LEU A 62 -1.81 5.38 -9.36
N GLU A 63 -2.95 4.83 -9.74
CA GLU A 63 -4.22 5.47 -9.47
C GLU A 63 -4.45 5.57 -7.95
N GLU A 64 -5.13 6.63 -7.52
CA GLU A 64 -5.44 6.87 -6.11
C GLU A 64 -6.12 5.66 -5.43
N LYS A 65 -7.02 4.98 -6.16
CA LYS A 65 -7.70 3.78 -5.66
C LYS A 65 -6.75 2.61 -5.42
N GLU A 66 -5.83 2.36 -6.34
CA GLU A 66 -4.83 1.29 -6.20
C GLU A 66 -3.88 1.61 -5.04
N PHE A 67 -3.43 2.86 -4.93
CA PHE A 67 -2.57 3.30 -3.84
C PHE A 67 -3.25 3.18 -2.48
N ASN A 68 -4.51 3.61 -2.37
CA ASN A 68 -5.29 3.51 -1.13
C ASN A 68 -5.57 2.06 -0.72
N LEU A 69 -5.80 1.15 -1.68
CA LEU A 69 -5.92 -0.28 -1.41
C LEU A 69 -4.64 -0.84 -0.81
N LEU A 70 -3.49 -0.59 -1.43
CA LEU A 70 -2.19 -1.06 -0.96
C LEU A 70 -1.86 -0.52 0.43
N ARG A 71 -2.13 0.77 0.66
CA ARG A 71 -1.96 1.42 1.95
C ARG A 71 -2.85 0.79 3.02
N SER A 72 -4.10 0.49 2.67
CA SER A 72 -5.05 -0.17 3.58
C SER A 72 -4.59 -1.59 3.96
N LEU A 73 -4.10 -2.37 2.99
CA LEU A 73 -3.58 -3.71 3.26
C LEU A 73 -2.37 -3.68 4.19
N TYR A 74 -1.44 -2.75 3.98
CA TYR A 74 -0.28 -2.58 4.88
C TYR A 74 -0.70 -2.22 6.31
N VAL A 75 -1.63 -1.28 6.46
CA VAL A 75 -2.12 -0.87 7.78
C VAL A 75 -2.82 -2.03 8.48
N GLN A 76 -3.65 -2.81 7.78
CA GLN A 76 -4.29 -4.00 8.32
C GLN A 76 -3.25 -5.05 8.77
N TYR A 77 -2.28 -5.38 7.90
CA TYR A 77 -1.17 -6.26 8.25
C TYR A 77 -0.48 -5.81 9.54
N SER A 78 -0.07 -4.54 9.59
CA SER A 78 0.71 -3.99 10.70
C SER A 78 -0.08 -4.00 12.00
N LEU A 79 -1.39 -3.75 11.91
CA LEU A 79 -2.26 -3.79 13.07
C LEU A 79 -2.46 -5.22 13.58
N PHE A 80 -2.80 -6.17 12.71
CA PHE A 80 -2.98 -7.57 13.12
C PHE A 80 -1.68 -8.16 13.66
N SER A 81 -0.53 -7.77 13.11
CA SER A 81 0.78 -8.13 13.64
C SER A 81 1.01 -7.59 15.05
N LYS A 82 0.72 -6.31 15.30
CA LYS A 82 0.78 -5.70 16.66
C LYS A 82 -0.19 -6.34 17.65
N MET A 83 -1.24 -6.99 17.16
CA MET A 83 -2.25 -7.68 17.95
C MET A 83 -1.97 -9.19 18.10
N GLU A 84 -0.79 -9.64 17.68
CA GLU A 84 -0.36 -11.05 17.74
C GLU A 84 -1.31 -12.00 16.99
N ASN A 85 -2.02 -11.48 15.98
CA ASN A 85 -2.85 -12.28 15.10
C ASN A 85 -2.09 -12.56 13.80
N GLU A 86 -1.11 -13.47 13.89
CA GLU A 86 -0.15 -13.76 12.84
C GLU A 86 -0.80 -14.34 11.57
N GLU A 87 -1.83 -15.16 11.70
CA GLU A 87 -2.55 -15.75 10.57
C GLU A 87 -3.16 -14.67 9.68
N ILE A 88 -3.95 -13.77 10.26
CA ILE A 88 -4.57 -12.67 9.51
C ILE A 88 -3.51 -11.68 9.03
N ALA A 89 -2.48 -11.40 9.83
CA ALA A 89 -1.41 -10.50 9.43
C ALA A 89 -0.69 -11.03 8.18
N GLN A 90 -0.35 -12.32 8.17
CA GLN A 90 0.30 -12.99 7.06
C GLN A 90 -0.57 -12.97 5.80
N ASP A 91 -1.87 -13.28 5.93
CA ASP A 91 -2.82 -13.20 4.81
C ASP A 91 -2.88 -11.79 4.19
N LYS A 92 -2.88 -10.73 5.01
CA LYS A 92 -2.86 -9.34 4.51
C LYS A 92 -1.54 -9.00 3.85
N MET A 93 -0.43 -9.50 4.37
CA MET A 93 0.90 -9.27 3.79
C MET A 93 1.04 -9.99 2.43
N ASP A 94 0.57 -11.23 2.33
CA ASP A 94 0.62 -12.00 1.09
C ASP A 94 -0.26 -11.36 0.00
N LEU A 95 -1.45 -10.89 0.38
CA LEU A 95 -2.32 -10.13 -0.52
C LEU A 95 -1.67 -8.81 -0.96
N LEU A 96 -1.02 -8.08 -0.04
CA LEU A 96 -0.31 -6.85 -0.35
C LEU A 96 0.82 -7.09 -1.37
N ILE A 97 1.69 -8.06 -1.10
CA ILE A 97 2.82 -8.39 -1.97
C ILE A 97 2.32 -8.93 -3.32
N GLY A 98 1.30 -9.78 -3.33
CA GLY A 98 0.70 -10.28 -4.56
C GLY A 98 0.15 -9.15 -5.43
N THR A 99 -0.52 -8.18 -4.82
CA THR A 99 -1.08 -7.01 -5.53
C THR A 99 0.05 -6.14 -6.10
N ILE A 100 1.10 -5.84 -5.32
CA ILE A 100 2.26 -5.08 -5.79
C ILE A 100 2.95 -5.79 -6.96
N ASN A 101 3.15 -7.10 -6.88
CA ASN A 101 3.79 -7.87 -7.93
C ASN A 101 2.96 -7.87 -9.22
N SER A 102 1.63 -8.01 -9.11
CA SER A 102 0.71 -7.93 -10.25
C SER A 102 0.80 -6.57 -10.95
N ILE A 103 0.77 -5.50 -10.17
CA ILE A 103 0.92 -4.11 -10.63
C ILE A 103 2.26 -3.91 -11.35
N ASN A 104 3.36 -4.32 -10.73
CA ASN A 104 4.69 -4.19 -11.31
C ASN A 104 4.85 -5.01 -12.60
N SER A 105 4.26 -6.21 -12.65
CA SER A 105 4.29 -7.06 -13.85
C SER A 105 3.48 -6.48 -15.00
N ARG A 106 2.29 -5.91 -14.72
CA ARG A 106 1.49 -5.18 -15.72
C ARG A 106 2.31 -4.05 -16.33
N TYR A 107 2.93 -3.22 -15.50
CA TYR A 107 3.75 -2.10 -15.95
C TYR A 107 4.94 -2.54 -16.81
N LYS A 108 5.67 -3.59 -16.41
CA LYS A 108 6.79 -4.13 -17.20
C LYS A 108 6.33 -4.62 -18.57
N LYS A 109 5.19 -5.32 -18.63
CA LYS A 109 4.63 -5.81 -19.89
C LYS A 109 4.25 -4.66 -20.82
N GLU A 110 3.64 -3.60 -20.31
CA GLU A 110 3.33 -2.40 -21.08
C GLU A 110 4.59 -1.72 -21.63
N LEU A 111 5.68 -1.66 -20.85
CA LEU A 111 6.96 -1.14 -21.33
C LEU A 111 7.57 -2.00 -22.45
N GLU A 112 7.52 -3.32 -22.31
CA GLU A 112 8.03 -4.25 -23.33
C GLU A 112 7.22 -4.17 -24.64
N GLU A 113 5.89 -4.14 -24.54
CA GLU A 113 4.98 -4.01 -25.69
C GLU A 113 5.20 -2.68 -26.43
N ASN A 114 5.30 -1.56 -25.69
CA ASN A 114 5.56 -0.25 -26.28
C ASN A 114 6.93 -0.16 -26.96
N ASN A 115 7.97 -0.76 -26.38
CA ASN A 115 9.30 -0.82 -26.99
C ASN A 115 9.35 -1.74 -28.22
N SER A 116 8.55 -2.81 -28.24
CA SER A 116 8.47 -3.73 -29.39
C SER A 116 7.78 -3.08 -30.61
N PHE A 117 6.82 -2.17 -30.39
CA PHE A 117 6.11 -1.47 -31.46
C PHE A 117 7.00 -0.47 -32.21
N ILE A 118 7.96 0.15 -31.53
CA ILE A 118 8.93 1.08 -32.15
C ILE A 118 9.95 0.32 -33.04
N GLY A 119 10.18 -0.97 -32.78
CA GLY A 119 11.09 -1.81 -33.55
C GLY A 119 10.57 -2.31 -34.91
N ILE A 120 9.28 -2.12 -35.23
CA ILE A 120 8.64 -2.61 -36.47
C ILE A 120 8.45 -1.46 -37.49
N GLY A 121 9.23 -0.39 -37.36
CA GLY A 121 9.12 0.82 -38.18
C GLY A 121 10.39 1.23 -38.92
N VAL A 122 11.21 0.29 -39.41
CA VAL A 122 12.28 0.58 -40.37
C VAL A 122 12.44 -0.58 -41.35
N TYR A 123 11.67 -0.57 -42.43
CA TYR A 123 11.99 -1.25 -43.69
C TYR A 123 11.59 -0.36 -44.85
#